data_AF-A0A1C3J0D3-F1
#
_entry.id   AF-A0A1C3J0D3-F1
#
_cell.length_a   1.000
_cell.length_b   1.000
_cell.length_c   1.000
_cell.angle_alpha   90.00
_cell.angle_beta   90.00
_cell.angle_gamma   90.00
#
_symmetry.space_group_name_H-M   'P 1'
#
loop_
_entity.id
_entity.type
_entity.pdbx_description
1 polymer ?
#
loop_
_entity_poly.entity_id
_entity_poly.type
_entity_poly.pdbx_seq_one_letter_code
_entity_poly.pdbx_strand_id
1 'polypeptide(L)'
;MMKQTKIKALALAGVMAFGLAATTTAQAHPRWILPSHFTVSKEGGDWLTFDVTASHGTFVFDKPAGSENAHIIMPDGRSERPNFVIRGKRRSIFDFYFEEEGTHKVAINNEPSYYTQYKAGRRDTVKWVKANKAERDSVLPEKSRDVVTQISFTRAESYITVGKPSDSVFKIEGKLLEMKPVTHPSDIIEGEPVTFQFFYNGEIQKDVKAEITREGTLYRNHQEQIDVVSDENGEITFTPDVAGRYVMKANYKGELIDNPLADKASANVHLTFEALLQ
;
A
#
# COMPACT_ATOMS: atom_id res chain seq x y z
N MET A 1 -41.90 43.95 12.72
CA MET A 1 -41.02 43.42 11.64
C MET A 1 -39.51 43.50 11.94
N MET A 2 -39.04 43.47 13.22
CA MET A 2 -37.61 43.56 13.56
C MET A 2 -37.05 42.39 14.41
N LYS A 3 -37.86 41.37 14.73
CA LYS A 3 -37.41 40.24 15.60
C LYS A 3 -37.05 38.95 14.84
N GLN A 4 -37.49 38.75 13.60
CA GLN A 4 -37.19 37.52 12.84
C GLN A 4 -35.85 37.58 12.08
N THR A 5 -35.27 38.76 11.88
CA THR A 5 -34.03 38.92 11.10
C THR A 5 -32.77 38.56 11.91
N LYS A 6 -32.81 38.65 13.24
CA LYS A 6 -31.64 38.33 14.10
C LYS A 6 -31.45 36.83 14.35
N ILE A 7 -32.50 36.01 14.22
CA ILE A 7 -32.41 34.55 14.43
C ILE A 7 -31.83 33.86 13.18
N LYS A 8 -32.06 34.41 11.98
CA LYS A 8 -31.44 33.91 10.74
C LYS A 8 -29.95 34.28 10.61
N ALA A 9 -29.50 35.34 11.29
CA ALA A 9 -28.09 35.74 11.30
C ALA A 9 -27.23 34.88 12.24
N LEU A 10 -27.79 34.31 13.31
CA LEU A 10 -27.06 33.39 14.19
C LEU A 10 -27.02 31.94 13.66
N ALA A 11 -28.01 31.52 12.87
CA ALA A 11 -28.02 30.17 12.28
C ALA A 11 -27.02 30.02 11.10
N LEU A 12 -26.57 31.12 10.50
CA LEU A 12 -25.62 31.10 9.38
C LEU A 12 -24.14 31.16 9.84
N ALA A 13 -23.89 31.45 11.12
CA ALA A 13 -22.55 31.48 11.71
C ALA A 13 -22.12 30.13 12.33
N GLY A 14 -23.05 29.18 12.50
CA GLY A 14 -22.79 27.88 13.15
C GLY A 14 -22.38 26.73 12.22
N VAL A 15 -22.39 26.92 10.90
CA VAL A 15 -22.14 25.82 9.93
C VAL A 15 -20.78 25.94 9.23
N MET A 16 -20.07 27.07 9.37
CA MET A 16 -18.77 27.29 8.70
C MET A 16 -17.52 26.86 9.51
N ALA A 17 -17.67 26.14 10.63
CA ALA A 17 -16.54 25.76 11.50
C ALA A 17 -16.08 24.30 11.38
N PHE A 18 -16.73 23.45 10.57
CA PHE A 18 -16.38 22.02 10.48
C PHE A 18 -15.74 21.57 9.14
N GLY A 19 -15.39 22.51 8.25
CA GLY A 19 -15.05 22.19 6.86
C GLY A 19 -13.60 22.35 6.40
N LEU A 20 -12.64 22.71 7.26
CA LEU A 20 -11.25 22.99 6.80
C LEU A 20 -10.15 22.31 7.64
N ALA A 21 -10.41 21.08 8.08
CA ALA A 21 -9.36 20.15 8.45
C ALA A 21 -9.32 18.93 7.51
N ALA A 22 -9.58 19.14 6.21
CA ALA A 22 -9.05 18.24 5.20
C ALA A 22 -7.55 18.56 5.08
N THR A 23 -6.75 18.13 6.07
CA THR A 23 -5.32 17.94 5.84
C THR A 23 -5.24 17.04 4.63
N THR A 24 -4.74 17.56 3.51
CA THR A 24 -4.35 16.75 2.37
C THR A 24 -3.19 15.89 2.85
N THR A 25 -3.52 14.77 3.49
CA THR A 25 -2.56 13.70 3.70
C THR A 25 -2.01 13.41 2.33
N ALA A 26 -0.69 13.51 2.16
CA ALA A 26 -0.02 13.03 0.97
C ALA A 26 -0.39 11.55 0.81
N GLN A 27 -1.47 11.29 0.09
CA GLN A 27 -1.96 9.97 -0.21
C GLN A 27 -0.97 9.44 -1.23
N ALA A 28 -0.09 8.55 -0.78
CA ALA A 28 0.65 7.72 -1.72
C ALA A 28 -0.43 6.98 -2.52
N HIS A 29 -0.54 7.28 -3.82
CA HIS A 29 -1.48 6.58 -4.68
C HIS A 29 -1.29 5.07 -4.51
N PRO A 30 -2.36 4.30 -4.22
CA PRO A 30 -2.23 2.87 -4.11
C PRO A 30 -1.55 2.31 -5.35
N ARG A 31 -0.65 1.36 -5.15
CA ARG A 31 0.11 0.71 -6.21
C ARG A 31 -0.18 -0.76 -6.14
N TRP A 32 -0.52 -1.35 -7.27
CA TRP A 32 -0.69 -2.79 -7.37
C TRP A 32 0.18 -3.31 -8.50
N ILE A 33 0.55 -4.57 -8.36
CA ILE A 33 1.26 -5.38 -9.34
C ILE A 33 0.29 -6.50 -9.67
N LEU A 34 -0.17 -6.60 -10.91
CA LEU A 34 -1.12 -7.61 -11.29
C LEU A 34 -0.43 -8.60 -12.23
N PRO A 35 -0.15 -9.85 -11.80
CA PRO A 35 0.26 -10.89 -12.72
C PRO A 35 -0.90 -11.31 -13.63
N SER A 36 -0.59 -11.93 -14.76
CA SER A 36 -1.58 -12.56 -15.62
C SER A 36 -2.30 -13.71 -14.89
N HIS A 37 -1.58 -14.48 -14.07
CA HIS A 37 -2.06 -15.63 -13.28
C HIS A 37 -1.18 -15.73 -12.00
N PHE A 38 -1.70 -16.27 -10.89
CA PHE A 38 -0.89 -16.42 -9.65
C PHE A 38 -0.28 -17.82 -9.49
N THR A 39 -0.65 -18.78 -10.33
CA THR A 39 -0.13 -20.15 -10.32
C THR A 39 0.42 -20.56 -11.67
N VAL A 40 1.53 -21.32 -11.68
CA VAL A 40 2.09 -21.96 -12.87
C VAL A 40 2.11 -23.47 -12.67
N SER A 41 1.30 -24.16 -13.48
CA SER A 41 1.18 -25.63 -13.44
C SER A 41 1.81 -26.31 -14.66
N LYS A 42 2.37 -25.53 -15.59
CA LYS A 42 2.98 -26.02 -16.82
C LYS A 42 4.36 -26.62 -16.52
N GLU A 43 4.59 -27.85 -16.96
CA GLU A 43 5.89 -28.50 -16.87
C GLU A 43 6.96 -27.67 -17.59
N GLY A 44 8.10 -27.45 -16.92
CA GLY A 44 9.19 -26.62 -17.42
C GLY A 44 8.99 -25.12 -17.23
N GLY A 45 7.84 -24.66 -16.70
CA GLY A 45 7.60 -23.25 -16.39
C GLY A 45 6.86 -22.46 -17.49
N ASP A 46 6.49 -21.22 -17.16
CA ASP A 46 5.78 -20.33 -18.10
C ASP A 46 6.12 -18.84 -17.95
N TRP A 47 5.82 -18.10 -19.01
CA TRP A 47 5.93 -16.63 -19.00
C TRP A 47 4.71 -16.00 -18.35
N LEU A 48 4.95 -15.13 -17.38
CA LEU A 48 3.93 -14.28 -16.79
C LEU A 48 4.18 -12.82 -17.17
N THR A 49 3.10 -12.12 -17.49
CA THR A 49 3.10 -10.67 -17.70
C THR A 49 2.56 -9.98 -16.45
N PHE A 50 3.18 -8.88 -16.07
CA PHE A 50 2.83 -8.10 -14.90
C PHE A 50 2.44 -6.68 -15.29
N ASP A 51 1.26 -6.28 -14.89
CA ASP A 51 0.76 -4.92 -15.02
C ASP A 51 1.01 -4.13 -13.73
N VAL A 52 1.58 -2.93 -13.86
CA VAL A 52 1.98 -2.10 -12.72
C VAL A 52 1.45 -0.68 -12.88
N THR A 53 0.68 -0.22 -11.90
CA THR A 53 0.14 1.15 -11.91
C THR A 53 0.00 1.71 -10.51
N ALA A 54 -0.05 3.03 -10.42
CA ALA A 54 -0.52 3.75 -9.26
C ALA A 54 -1.95 4.22 -9.55
N SER A 55 -2.94 3.71 -8.82
CA SER A 55 -4.36 3.99 -9.04
C SER A 55 -5.16 4.01 -7.74
N HIS A 56 -6.21 4.83 -7.71
CA HIS A 56 -7.20 4.78 -6.63
C HIS A 56 -8.26 3.69 -6.85
N GLY A 57 -8.42 3.22 -8.09
CA GLY A 57 -9.34 2.14 -8.44
C GLY A 57 -8.66 0.78 -8.43
N THR A 58 -9.37 -0.23 -7.92
CA THR A 58 -8.93 -1.63 -7.97
C THR A 58 -8.87 -2.09 -9.42
N PHE A 59 -7.67 -2.43 -9.89
CA PHE A 59 -7.38 -2.82 -11.27
C PHE A 59 -7.78 -1.79 -12.35
N VAL A 60 -7.81 -0.51 -11.99
CA VAL A 60 -7.97 0.60 -12.95
C VAL A 60 -6.61 1.22 -13.28
N PHE A 61 -6.33 1.49 -14.55
CA PHE A 61 -5.05 2.07 -14.96
C PHE A 61 -5.07 3.60 -14.95
N ASP A 62 -4.55 4.21 -13.89
CA ASP A 62 -4.51 5.67 -13.76
C ASP A 62 -3.18 6.27 -14.21
N LYS A 63 -2.06 5.88 -13.56
CA LYS A 63 -0.72 6.44 -13.79
C LYS A 63 0.34 5.34 -13.72
N PRO A 64 1.32 5.29 -14.64
CA PRO A 64 2.36 4.29 -14.62
C PRO A 64 3.20 4.42 -13.34
N ALA A 65 3.19 3.38 -12.52
CA ALA A 65 4.15 3.23 -11.45
C ALA A 65 5.47 2.71 -12.03
N GLY A 66 6.59 3.17 -11.48
CA GLY A 66 7.90 2.67 -11.89
C GLY A 66 7.97 1.17 -11.60
N SER A 67 8.43 0.39 -12.57
CA SER A 67 8.66 -1.07 -12.46
C SER A 67 10.10 -1.43 -12.82
N GLU A 68 10.93 -0.42 -13.05
CA GLU A 68 12.36 -0.55 -13.31
C GLU A 68 13.08 -1.17 -12.10
N ASN A 69 12.52 -1.02 -10.90
CA ASN A 69 12.98 -1.63 -9.64
C ASN A 69 12.22 -2.91 -9.25
N ALA A 70 11.46 -3.50 -10.18
CA ALA A 70 10.87 -4.80 -9.96
C ALA A 70 11.96 -5.84 -9.68
N HIS A 71 11.70 -6.69 -8.71
CA HIS A 71 12.53 -7.84 -8.41
C HIS A 71 11.65 -9.02 -8.00
N ILE A 72 12.17 -10.22 -8.28
CA ILE A 72 11.55 -11.50 -8.01
C ILE A 72 12.44 -12.19 -7.00
N ILE A 73 11.94 -12.42 -5.80
CA ILE A 73 12.59 -13.27 -4.82
C ILE A 73 12.19 -14.72 -5.15
N MET A 74 13.18 -15.51 -5.53
CA MET A 74 13.04 -16.93 -5.88
C MET A 74 12.82 -17.78 -4.62
N PRO A 75 12.28 -19.01 -4.74
CA PRO A 75 12.11 -19.94 -3.62
C PRO A 75 13.40 -20.23 -2.86
N ASP A 76 14.55 -20.24 -3.54
CA ASP A 76 15.87 -20.41 -2.90
C ASP A 76 16.43 -19.12 -2.23
N GLY A 77 15.73 -18.00 -2.35
CA GLY A 77 16.11 -16.70 -1.78
C GLY A 77 16.95 -15.80 -2.70
N ARG A 78 17.30 -16.24 -3.91
CA ARG A 78 17.91 -15.35 -4.92
C ARG A 78 16.95 -14.22 -5.27
N SER A 79 17.52 -13.08 -5.65
CA SER A 79 16.78 -11.91 -6.13
C SER A 79 17.10 -11.70 -7.60
N GLU A 80 16.12 -11.97 -8.46
CA GLU A 80 16.20 -11.79 -9.90
C GLU A 80 15.47 -10.51 -10.32
N ARG A 81 15.73 -10.02 -11.54
CA ARG A 81 15.05 -8.84 -12.10
C ARG A 81 14.44 -9.20 -13.45
N PRO A 82 13.32 -8.58 -13.84
CA PRO A 82 12.84 -8.70 -15.20
C PRO A 82 13.84 -8.06 -16.16
N ASN A 83 14.11 -8.75 -17.27
CA ASN A 83 15.09 -8.31 -18.26
C ASN A 83 14.61 -7.10 -19.07
N PHE A 84 13.30 -6.88 -19.16
CA PHE A 84 12.71 -5.82 -19.95
C PHE A 84 11.45 -5.24 -19.30
N VAL A 85 11.36 -3.91 -19.31
CA VAL A 85 10.25 -3.15 -18.73
C VAL A 85 9.77 -2.13 -19.73
N ILE A 86 8.46 -2.09 -19.98
CA ILE A 86 7.80 -1.11 -20.86
C ILE A 86 7.01 -0.14 -19.99
N ARG A 87 7.30 1.15 -20.10
CA ARG A 87 6.54 2.20 -19.41
C ARG A 87 5.58 2.91 -20.37
N GLY A 88 4.29 2.65 -20.23
CA GLY A 88 3.23 3.34 -20.96
C GLY A 88 2.77 4.64 -20.27
N LYS A 89 1.67 5.22 -20.78
CA LYS A 89 1.05 6.45 -20.21
C LYS A 89 0.18 6.21 -18.98
N ARG A 90 -0.29 4.97 -18.76
CA ARG A 90 -1.25 4.60 -17.70
C ARG A 90 -0.78 3.44 -16.82
N ARG A 91 0.07 2.57 -17.37
CA ARG A 91 0.64 1.41 -16.70
C ARG A 91 2.06 1.15 -17.22
N SER A 92 2.83 0.45 -16.41
CA SER A 92 4.07 -0.20 -16.83
C SER A 92 3.84 -1.70 -16.91
N ILE A 93 4.63 -2.38 -17.74
CA ILE A 93 4.52 -3.81 -18.01
C ILE A 93 5.91 -4.43 -17.97
N PHE A 94 6.03 -5.62 -17.42
CA PHE A 94 7.21 -6.47 -17.59
C PHE A 94 6.80 -7.93 -17.66
N ASP A 95 7.68 -8.76 -18.21
CA ASP A 95 7.50 -10.20 -18.29
C ASP A 95 8.62 -10.90 -17.50
N PHE A 96 8.29 -12.05 -16.91
CA PHE A 96 9.26 -12.92 -16.24
C PHE A 96 8.89 -14.39 -16.46
N TYR A 97 9.90 -15.24 -16.66
CA TYR A 97 9.71 -16.68 -16.83
C TYR A 97 9.87 -17.38 -15.49
N PHE A 98 8.84 -18.12 -15.07
CA PHE A 98 8.84 -18.85 -13.80
C PHE A 98 8.95 -20.35 -14.08
N GLU A 99 10.05 -20.96 -13.65
CA GLU A 99 10.31 -22.40 -13.82
C GLU A 99 10.66 -23.15 -12.52
N GLU A 100 11.21 -22.44 -11.52
CA GLU A 100 11.66 -23.04 -10.26
C GLU A 100 10.44 -23.44 -9.41
N GLU A 101 10.37 -24.68 -8.91
CA GLU A 101 9.25 -25.10 -8.05
C GLU A 101 9.27 -24.33 -6.72
N GLY A 102 8.11 -23.82 -6.29
CA GLY A 102 7.96 -23.04 -5.06
C GLY A 102 7.20 -21.72 -5.23
N THR A 103 7.11 -20.98 -4.13
CA THR A 103 6.49 -19.66 -4.10
C THR A 103 7.53 -18.57 -4.28
N HIS A 104 7.26 -17.65 -5.21
CA HIS A 104 8.09 -16.51 -5.53
C HIS A 104 7.41 -15.24 -5.03
N LYS A 105 8.20 -14.26 -4.58
CA LYS A 105 7.68 -12.92 -4.25
C LYS A 105 8.07 -11.94 -5.35
N VAL A 106 7.08 -11.33 -5.98
CA VAL A 106 7.27 -10.22 -6.92
C VAL A 106 7.04 -8.92 -6.17
N ALA A 107 8.03 -8.03 -6.19
CA ALA A 107 7.97 -6.79 -5.40
C ALA A 107 8.47 -5.57 -6.20
N ILE A 108 7.80 -4.43 -5.98
CA ILE A 108 8.18 -3.11 -6.51
C ILE A 108 8.22 -2.11 -5.36
N ASN A 109 9.27 -2.28 -4.56
CA ASN A 109 9.51 -1.49 -3.37
C ASN A 109 10.49 -0.38 -3.75
N ASN A 110 10.07 0.87 -3.57
CA ASN A 110 10.94 2.04 -3.74
C ASN A 110 11.62 2.36 -2.43
N GLU A 111 12.76 3.04 -2.44
CA GLU A 111 13.38 3.55 -1.21
C GLU A 111 12.41 4.41 -0.36
N PRO A 112 12.50 4.34 0.98
CA PRO A 112 11.76 5.23 1.86
C PRO A 112 12.00 6.70 1.50
N SER A 113 10.92 7.48 1.52
CA SER A 113 10.94 8.90 1.18
C SER A 113 10.67 9.76 2.40
N TYR A 114 11.35 10.88 2.50
CA TYR A 114 11.19 11.83 3.60
C TYR A 114 10.57 13.12 3.12
N TYR A 115 9.51 13.52 3.80
CA TYR A 115 8.83 14.79 3.54
C TYR A 115 8.65 15.54 4.84
N THR A 116 9.09 16.78 4.87
CA THR A 116 8.91 17.70 5.98
C THR A 116 7.74 18.62 5.69
N GLN A 117 6.71 18.57 6.53
CA GLN A 117 5.66 19.58 6.56
C GLN A 117 6.08 20.75 7.44
N TYR A 118 5.65 21.95 7.08
CA TYR A 118 5.88 23.17 7.84
C TYR A 118 4.83 24.23 7.48
N LYS A 119 4.73 25.28 8.30
CA LYS A 119 4.03 26.53 7.96
C LYS A 119 5.04 27.67 7.92
N ALA A 120 4.92 28.55 6.92
CA ALA A 120 5.78 29.72 6.80
C ALA A 120 5.03 30.94 6.25
N GLY A 121 5.43 32.13 6.69
CA GLY A 121 4.78 33.40 6.36
C GLY A 121 3.51 33.66 7.20
N ARG A 122 2.73 34.66 6.78
CA ARG A 122 1.54 35.16 7.52
C ARG A 122 0.34 34.22 7.50
N ARG A 123 0.30 33.26 6.57
CA ARG A 123 -0.83 32.31 6.43
C ARG A 123 -0.49 31.01 7.16
N ASP A 124 -1.50 30.40 7.79
CA ASP A 124 -1.40 29.06 8.41
C ASP A 124 -1.62 27.92 7.42
N THR A 125 -1.02 28.04 6.22
CA THR A 125 -1.10 27.00 5.19
C THR A 125 0.05 26.01 5.35
N VAL A 126 -0.27 24.72 5.43
CA VAL A 126 0.72 23.64 5.43
C VAL A 126 1.41 23.58 4.07
N LYS A 127 2.74 23.51 4.10
CA LYS A 127 3.61 23.31 2.94
C LYS A 127 4.46 22.07 3.18
N TRP A 128 4.91 21.47 2.09
CA TRP A 128 5.74 20.26 2.10
C TRP A 128 7.04 20.52 1.36
N VAL A 129 8.14 19.98 1.88
CA VAL A 129 9.44 19.92 1.21
C VAL A 129 9.98 18.50 1.33
N LYS A 130 10.65 18.01 0.29
CA LYS A 130 11.33 16.71 0.35
C LYS A 130 12.64 16.89 1.12
N ALA A 131 12.62 16.54 2.40
CA ALA A 131 13.76 16.62 3.30
C ALA A 131 13.51 15.77 4.55
N ASN A 132 14.55 15.10 5.03
CA ASN A 132 14.58 14.41 6.33
C ASN A 132 14.97 15.37 7.50
N LYS A 133 14.89 14.90 8.75
CA LYS A 133 15.22 15.72 9.94
C LYS A 133 16.64 16.27 9.96
N ALA A 134 17.62 15.51 9.48
CA ALA A 134 19.01 15.91 9.47
C ALA A 134 19.32 17.02 8.44
N GLU A 135 18.50 17.14 7.38
CA GLU A 135 18.74 18.12 6.31
C GLU A 135 17.69 19.25 6.25
N ARG A 136 16.51 19.08 6.87
CA ARG A 136 15.36 19.99 6.70
C ARG A 136 15.66 21.45 7.07
N ASP A 137 16.47 21.68 8.09
CA ASP A 137 16.74 23.04 8.57
C ASP A 137 17.52 23.88 7.54
N SER A 138 18.21 23.25 6.60
CA SER A 138 18.92 23.94 5.51
C SER A 138 18.01 24.41 4.36
N VAL A 139 16.82 23.80 4.22
CA VAL A 139 15.88 24.07 3.12
C VAL A 139 14.60 24.77 3.58
N LEU A 140 14.33 24.77 4.89
CA LEU A 140 13.17 25.43 5.45
C LEU A 140 13.33 26.96 5.40
N PRO A 141 12.28 27.71 5.01
CA PRO A 141 12.30 29.17 5.13
C PRO A 141 12.51 29.61 6.59
N GLU A 142 13.13 30.78 6.78
CA GLU A 142 13.26 31.38 8.10
C GLU A 142 11.90 31.50 8.81
N LYS A 143 11.90 31.29 10.13
CA LYS A 143 10.69 31.33 10.98
C LYS A 143 9.61 30.33 10.56
N SER A 144 10.01 29.19 9.99
CA SER A 144 9.11 28.05 9.82
C SER A 144 8.62 27.55 11.17
N ARG A 145 7.35 27.17 11.24
CA ARG A 145 6.67 26.65 12.45
C ARG A 145 5.98 25.32 12.12
N ASP A 146 5.60 24.59 13.17
CA ASP A 146 4.91 23.29 13.09
C ASP A 146 5.65 22.27 12.20
N VAL A 147 6.98 22.24 12.33
CA VAL A 147 7.85 21.41 11.50
C VAL A 147 7.75 19.96 11.94
N VAL A 148 7.31 19.09 11.02
CA VAL A 148 7.20 17.64 11.26
C VAL A 148 7.72 16.91 10.03
N THR A 149 8.63 15.97 10.22
CA THR A 149 9.13 15.12 9.15
C THR A 149 8.46 13.76 9.18
N GLN A 150 7.93 13.31 8.04
CA GLN A 150 7.35 11.99 7.88
C GLN A 150 8.23 11.15 6.96
N ILE A 151 8.55 9.92 7.38
CA ILE A 151 9.02 8.87 6.50
C ILE A 151 7.82 8.15 5.89
N SER A 152 7.82 8.03 4.57
CA SER A 152 6.78 7.36 3.79
C SER A 152 7.37 6.23 2.98
N PHE A 153 6.78 5.05 3.08
CA PHE A 153 7.21 3.86 2.35
C PHE A 153 6.00 3.01 1.97
N THR A 154 6.06 2.38 0.81
CA THR A 154 4.98 1.55 0.29
C THR A 154 5.57 0.31 -0.35
N ARG A 155 5.25 -0.85 0.21
CA ARG A 155 5.46 -2.13 -0.43
C ARG A 155 4.34 -2.41 -1.41
N ALA A 156 4.68 -2.91 -2.59
CA ALA A 156 3.71 -3.41 -3.56
C ALA A 156 4.17 -4.80 -3.96
N GLU A 157 3.37 -5.82 -3.64
CA GLU A 157 3.79 -7.20 -3.64
C GLU A 157 2.72 -8.12 -4.26
N SER A 158 3.17 -9.23 -4.82
CA SER A 158 2.35 -10.35 -5.28
C SER A 158 3.14 -11.64 -5.16
N TYR A 159 2.45 -12.76 -5.02
CA TYR A 159 3.09 -14.07 -4.91
C TYR A 159 2.71 -14.96 -6.08
N ILE A 160 3.69 -15.63 -6.66
CA ILE A 160 3.50 -16.59 -7.77
C ILE A 160 3.93 -17.96 -7.29
N THR A 161 3.05 -18.95 -7.40
CA THR A 161 3.34 -20.34 -7.00
C THR A 161 3.55 -21.21 -8.23
N VAL A 162 4.70 -21.86 -8.32
CA VAL A 162 5.01 -22.83 -9.39
C VAL A 162 5.01 -24.22 -8.77
N GLY A 163 4.14 -25.11 -9.26
CA GLY A 163 4.03 -26.46 -8.70
C GLY A 163 3.71 -26.46 -7.19
N LYS A 164 4.59 -27.04 -6.38
CA LYS A 164 4.40 -27.17 -4.93
C LYS A 164 4.70 -25.85 -4.19
N PRO A 165 3.82 -25.38 -3.28
CA PRO A 165 4.07 -24.16 -2.51
C PRO A 165 5.24 -24.28 -1.53
N SER A 166 5.87 -23.13 -1.25
CA SER A 166 6.93 -22.99 -0.23
C SER A 166 6.85 -21.65 0.50
N ASP A 167 7.36 -21.60 1.74
CA ASP A 167 7.20 -20.43 2.62
C ASP A 167 8.46 -19.56 2.74
N SER A 168 9.56 -19.92 2.07
CA SER A 168 10.88 -19.29 2.24
C SER A 168 10.84 -17.78 1.97
N VAL A 169 10.05 -17.34 1.00
CA VAL A 169 9.89 -15.94 0.61
C VAL A 169 9.07 -15.11 1.62
N PHE A 170 8.45 -15.72 2.62
CA PHE A 170 7.67 -15.01 3.65
C PHE A 170 8.51 -14.47 4.80
N LYS A 171 9.84 -14.70 4.78
CA LYS A 171 10.76 -14.09 5.75
C LYS A 171 10.67 -12.56 5.70
N ILE A 172 10.52 -11.94 6.87
CA ILE A 172 10.52 -10.48 7.02
C ILE A 172 11.94 -9.93 7.03
N GLU A 173 12.11 -8.70 6.54
CA GLU A 173 13.35 -7.93 6.46
C GLU A 173 13.62 -7.12 7.74
N GLY A 174 12.61 -6.95 8.60
CA GLY A 174 12.66 -6.11 9.80
C GLY A 174 12.62 -4.61 9.48
N LYS A 175 11.95 -4.20 8.40
CA LYS A 175 11.99 -2.81 7.88
C LYS A 175 10.61 -2.24 7.62
N LEU A 176 10.28 -1.18 8.38
CA LEU A 176 9.00 -0.46 8.30
C LEU A 176 7.84 -1.46 8.35
N LEU A 177 6.73 -1.17 7.68
CA LEU A 177 5.60 -2.11 7.64
C LEU A 177 5.88 -3.24 6.66
N GLU A 178 5.65 -4.46 7.13
CA GLU A 178 5.75 -5.71 6.38
C GLU A 178 4.52 -6.56 6.63
N MET A 179 4.19 -7.43 5.68
CA MET A 179 3.10 -8.39 5.80
C MET A 179 3.63 -9.78 5.48
N LYS A 180 3.28 -10.73 6.33
CA LYS A 180 3.55 -12.15 6.18
C LYS A 180 2.22 -12.89 5.95
N PRO A 181 2.10 -13.68 4.87
CA PRO A 181 0.97 -14.58 4.72
C PRO A 181 0.97 -15.64 5.83
N VAL A 182 -0.16 -15.81 6.52
CA VAL A 182 -0.40 -16.96 7.41
C VAL A 182 -1.16 -18.04 6.64
N THR A 183 -2.20 -17.64 5.90
CA THR A 183 -2.76 -18.43 4.81
C THR A 183 -1.85 -18.29 3.59
N HIS A 184 -1.37 -19.41 3.04
CA HIS A 184 -0.51 -19.37 1.86
C HIS A 184 -1.29 -18.79 0.65
N PRO A 185 -0.68 -17.94 -0.21
CA PRO A 185 -1.39 -17.29 -1.31
C PRO A 185 -2.06 -18.24 -2.32
N SER A 186 -1.53 -19.45 -2.52
CA SER A 186 -2.18 -20.49 -3.36
C SER A 186 -3.37 -21.18 -2.69
N ASP A 187 -3.57 -20.96 -1.40
CA ASP A 187 -4.56 -21.66 -0.57
C ASP A 187 -5.68 -20.70 -0.13
N ILE A 188 -5.76 -19.51 -0.76
CA ILE A 188 -6.85 -18.57 -0.54
C ILE A 188 -8.04 -19.04 -1.36
N ILE A 189 -9.04 -19.63 -0.70
CA ILE A 189 -10.25 -20.16 -1.33
C ILE A 189 -11.45 -19.28 -0.95
N GLU A 190 -12.40 -19.11 -1.87
CA GLU A 190 -13.67 -18.45 -1.57
C GLU A 190 -14.42 -19.17 -0.43
N GLY A 191 -15.01 -18.39 0.48
CA GLY A 191 -15.73 -18.92 1.65
C GLY A 191 -14.85 -19.45 2.79
N GLU A 192 -13.52 -19.48 2.63
CA GLU A 192 -12.59 -19.90 3.68
C GLU A 192 -11.89 -18.71 4.37
N PRO A 193 -11.55 -18.80 5.67
CA PRO A 193 -10.85 -17.73 6.36
C PRO A 193 -9.39 -17.58 5.87
N VAL A 194 -9.02 -16.36 5.53
CA VAL A 194 -7.69 -15.94 5.10
C VAL A 194 -7.07 -15.08 6.19
N THR A 195 -5.84 -15.41 6.59
CA THR A 195 -5.11 -14.66 7.63
C THR A 195 -3.78 -14.11 7.11
N PHE A 196 -3.53 -12.84 7.40
CA PHE A 196 -2.25 -12.16 7.16
C PHE A 196 -1.76 -11.54 8.46
N GLN A 197 -0.44 -11.53 8.67
CA GLN A 197 0.18 -10.98 9.87
C GLN A 197 1.09 -9.81 9.52
N PHE A 198 0.99 -8.71 10.26
CA PHE A 198 1.76 -7.51 10.05
C PHE A 198 2.87 -7.34 11.08
N PHE A 199 3.98 -6.78 10.60
CA PHE A 199 5.14 -6.45 11.40
C PHE A 199 5.57 -5.01 11.12
N TYR A 200 6.06 -4.30 12.13
CA TYR A 200 6.69 -3.00 11.99
C TYR A 200 8.09 -3.04 12.58
N ASN A 201 9.11 -2.83 11.73
CA ASN A 201 10.52 -2.94 12.12
C ASN A 201 10.87 -4.28 12.80
N GLY A 202 10.24 -5.38 12.37
CA GLY A 202 10.47 -6.73 12.89
C GLY A 202 9.62 -7.13 14.10
N GLU A 203 8.87 -6.20 14.68
CA GLU A 203 7.96 -6.46 15.80
C GLU A 203 6.53 -6.65 15.29
N ILE A 204 5.72 -7.45 15.99
CA ILE A 204 4.29 -7.61 15.69
C ILE A 204 3.59 -6.26 15.72
N GLN A 205 2.81 -5.94 14.68
CA GLN A 205 2.15 -4.65 14.56
C GLN A 205 0.63 -4.77 14.57
N LYS A 206 0.03 -4.35 15.69
CA LYS A 206 -1.41 -4.13 15.83
C LYS A 206 -1.89 -2.83 15.18
N ASP A 207 -3.20 -2.64 15.09
CA ASP A 207 -3.85 -1.42 14.61
C ASP A 207 -3.49 -1.04 13.15
N VAL A 208 -3.01 -1.99 12.35
CA VAL A 208 -2.82 -1.82 10.91
C VAL A 208 -4.18 -1.91 10.25
N LYS A 209 -4.60 -0.84 9.57
CA LYS A 209 -5.87 -0.80 8.85
C LYS A 209 -5.65 -1.39 7.46
N ALA A 210 -6.43 -2.39 7.08
CA ALA A 210 -6.38 -3.00 5.76
C ALA A 210 -7.75 -2.93 5.07
N GLU A 211 -7.71 -2.47 3.82
CA GLU A 211 -8.84 -2.38 2.91
C GLU A 211 -8.65 -3.42 1.81
N ILE A 212 -9.56 -4.39 1.71
CA ILE A 212 -9.49 -5.47 0.72
C ILE A 212 -10.62 -5.29 -0.27
N THR A 213 -10.32 -5.25 -1.57
CA THR A 213 -11.31 -4.97 -2.60
C THR A 213 -11.13 -5.91 -3.77
N ARG A 214 -12.21 -6.60 -4.16
CA ARG A 214 -12.22 -7.44 -5.36
C ARG A 214 -12.24 -6.62 -6.64
N GLU A 215 -11.83 -7.23 -7.73
CA GLU A 215 -11.91 -6.66 -9.07
C GLU A 215 -13.34 -6.21 -9.48
N GLY A 216 -13.42 -5.41 -10.54
CA GLY A 216 -14.68 -5.11 -11.21
C GLY A 216 -15.45 -3.97 -10.55
N THR A 217 -14.78 -3.14 -9.74
CA THR A 217 -15.40 -1.97 -9.08
C THR A 217 -16.06 -1.01 -10.08
N LEU A 218 -15.60 -0.95 -11.33
CA LEU A 218 -16.20 -0.14 -12.40
C LEU A 218 -17.60 -0.61 -12.82
N TYR A 219 -17.95 -1.86 -12.53
CA TYR A 219 -19.19 -2.51 -12.96
C TYR A 219 -20.10 -2.88 -11.78
N ARG A 220 -19.85 -2.30 -10.61
CA ARG A 220 -20.62 -2.53 -9.37
C ARG A 220 -21.11 -1.21 -8.80
N ASN A 221 -22.30 -1.23 -8.21
CA ASN A 221 -22.87 -0.05 -7.54
C ASN A 221 -22.11 0.30 -6.24
N HIS A 222 -21.47 -0.69 -5.63
CA HIS A 222 -20.68 -0.55 -4.40
C HIS A 222 -19.30 -1.18 -4.59
N GLN A 223 -18.29 -0.65 -3.89
CA GLN A 223 -16.93 -1.21 -3.96
C GLN A 223 -16.83 -2.60 -3.33
N GLU A 224 -17.77 -2.96 -2.43
CA GLU A 224 -17.76 -4.20 -1.63
C GLU A 224 -16.38 -4.42 -1.00
N GLN A 225 -15.86 -3.35 -0.40
CA GLN A 225 -14.59 -3.36 0.30
C GLN A 225 -14.78 -4.03 1.66
N ILE A 226 -13.84 -4.90 2.03
CA ILE A 226 -13.74 -5.51 3.35
C ILE A 226 -12.72 -4.71 4.15
N ASP A 227 -13.14 -4.16 5.28
CA ASP A 227 -12.30 -3.39 6.19
C ASP A 227 -11.97 -4.21 7.43
N VAL A 228 -10.67 -4.42 7.67
CA VAL A 228 -10.16 -5.14 8.83
C VAL A 228 -9.02 -4.37 9.49
N VAL A 229 -8.80 -4.63 10.77
CA VAL A 229 -7.74 -4.00 11.57
C VAL A 229 -6.96 -5.11 12.26
N SER A 230 -5.64 -5.03 12.25
CA SER A 230 -4.81 -6.05 12.88
C SER A 230 -4.96 -6.06 14.39
N ASP A 231 -5.06 -7.25 14.96
CA ASP A 231 -5.23 -7.48 16.39
C ASP A 231 -3.90 -7.38 17.18
N GLU A 232 -3.90 -7.78 18.46
CA GLU A 232 -2.70 -7.78 19.31
C GLU A 232 -1.59 -8.74 18.81
N ASN A 233 -1.93 -9.74 17.98
CA ASN A 233 -0.97 -10.62 17.31
C ASN A 233 -0.52 -10.06 15.95
N GLY A 234 -1.00 -8.86 15.58
CA GLY A 234 -0.76 -8.25 14.28
C GLY A 234 -1.51 -8.94 13.16
N GLU A 235 -2.50 -9.78 13.46
CA GLU A 235 -3.22 -10.57 12.48
C GLU A 235 -4.49 -9.87 12.02
N ILE A 236 -4.76 -9.94 10.71
CA ILE A 236 -6.08 -9.70 10.16
C ILE A 236 -6.63 -11.02 9.64
N THR A 237 -7.94 -11.24 9.84
CA THR A 237 -8.66 -12.37 9.27
C THR A 237 -9.88 -11.86 8.52
N PHE A 238 -10.09 -12.37 7.31
CA PHE A 238 -11.26 -12.08 6.48
C PHE A 238 -11.63 -13.32 5.66
N THR A 239 -12.81 -13.34 5.07
CA THR A 239 -13.26 -14.42 4.19
C THR A 239 -13.67 -13.81 2.85
N PRO A 240 -13.03 -14.15 1.73
CA PRO A 240 -13.48 -13.69 0.42
C PRO A 240 -14.76 -14.44 0.03
N ASP A 241 -15.86 -13.70 -0.16
CA ASP A 241 -17.16 -14.32 -0.52
C ASP A 241 -17.21 -14.86 -1.96
N VAL A 242 -16.30 -14.40 -2.82
CA VAL A 242 -16.29 -14.72 -4.26
C VAL A 242 -14.87 -14.94 -4.73
N ALA A 243 -14.63 -15.97 -5.54
CA ALA A 243 -13.37 -16.17 -6.23
C ALA A 243 -13.03 -15.01 -7.18
N GLY A 244 -11.74 -14.83 -7.44
CA GLY A 244 -11.21 -13.82 -8.34
C GLY A 244 -10.11 -13.00 -7.71
N ARG A 245 -9.76 -11.89 -8.36
CA ARG A 245 -8.58 -11.09 -8.01
C ARG A 245 -8.93 -10.00 -7.02
N TYR A 246 -8.04 -9.77 -6.06
CA TYR A 246 -8.17 -8.81 -4.99
C TYR A 246 -6.93 -7.93 -4.88
N VAL A 247 -7.15 -6.70 -4.40
CA VAL A 247 -6.09 -5.84 -3.89
C VAL A 247 -6.37 -5.56 -2.42
N MET A 248 -5.40 -5.84 -1.56
CA MET A 248 -5.36 -5.34 -0.20
C MET A 248 -4.50 -4.08 -0.16
N LYS A 249 -4.98 -3.03 0.51
CA LYS A 249 -4.21 -1.85 0.87
C LYS A 249 -4.17 -1.73 2.39
N ALA A 250 -3.00 -2.00 2.97
CA ALA A 250 -2.77 -1.85 4.39
C ALA A 250 -1.97 -0.58 4.69
N ASN A 251 -2.36 0.16 5.73
CA ASN A 251 -1.67 1.37 6.18
C ASN A 251 -1.43 1.33 7.69
N TYR A 252 -0.20 1.66 8.07
CA TYR A 252 0.20 1.96 9.43
C TYR A 252 0.75 3.40 9.50
N LYS A 253 0.32 4.11 10.55
CA LYS A 253 0.87 5.42 10.90
C LYS A 253 1.26 5.40 12.37
N GLY A 254 2.48 5.85 12.66
CA GLY A 254 3.03 5.88 14.01
C GLY A 254 3.93 7.09 14.22
N GLU A 255 4.07 7.50 15.48
CA GLU A 255 5.11 8.45 15.88
C GLU A 255 6.44 7.68 15.99
N LEU A 256 7.54 8.35 15.63
CA LEU A 256 8.88 7.80 15.75
C LEU A 256 9.62 8.52 16.88
N ILE A 257 9.81 7.81 17.99
CA ILE A 257 10.54 8.33 19.15
C ILE A 257 12.05 8.26 18.85
N ASP A 258 12.76 9.35 19.13
CA ASP A 258 14.22 9.47 19.00
C ASP A 258 14.81 9.09 17.63
N ASN A 259 14.00 9.11 16.57
CA ASN A 259 14.48 8.81 15.24
C ASN A 259 15.23 10.02 14.64
N PRO A 260 16.44 9.81 14.10
CA PRO A 260 17.29 10.90 13.61
C PRO A 260 16.81 11.48 12.28
N LEU A 261 15.94 10.79 11.54
CA LEU A 261 15.56 11.14 10.16
C LEU A 261 14.08 11.54 10.02
N ALA A 262 13.18 11.08 10.89
CA ALA A 262 11.76 11.42 10.84
C ALA A 262 11.13 11.52 12.24
N ASP A 263 9.99 12.21 12.33
CA ASP A 263 9.16 12.33 13.53
C ASP A 263 7.97 11.35 13.46
N LYS A 264 7.52 11.01 12.25
CA LYS A 264 6.39 10.11 12.01
C LYS A 264 6.68 9.13 10.90
N ALA A 265 6.03 7.98 10.94
CA ALA A 265 6.00 7.01 9.86
C ALA A 265 4.61 6.93 9.23
N SER A 266 4.58 6.78 7.91
CA SER A 266 3.41 6.32 7.16
C SER A 266 3.87 5.20 6.23
N ALA A 267 3.68 3.96 6.67
CA ALA A 267 4.11 2.79 5.92
C ALA A 267 2.89 2.03 5.39
N ASN A 268 3.01 1.48 4.18
CA ASN A 268 1.93 0.80 3.50
C ASN A 268 2.39 -0.54 2.95
N VAL A 269 1.49 -1.52 2.93
CA VAL A 269 1.64 -2.75 2.16
C VAL A 269 0.46 -2.86 1.22
N HIS A 270 0.73 -2.96 -0.07
CA HIS A 270 -0.27 -3.29 -1.06
C HIS A 270 0.00 -4.70 -1.58
N LEU A 271 -0.97 -5.59 -1.42
CA LEU A 271 -0.88 -6.97 -1.90
C LEU A 271 -1.92 -7.18 -2.99
N THR A 272 -1.48 -7.68 -4.14
CA THR A 272 -2.40 -8.29 -5.10
C THR A 272 -2.37 -9.80 -4.93
N PHE A 273 -3.55 -10.41 -4.89
CA PHE A 273 -3.71 -11.87 -4.75
C PHE A 273 -5.00 -12.33 -5.45
N GLU A 274 -5.22 -13.64 -5.53
CA GLU A 274 -6.50 -14.22 -5.96
C GLU A 274 -7.10 -15.10 -4.87
N ALA A 275 -8.42 -15.19 -4.85
CA ALA A 275 -9.16 -16.25 -4.20
C ALA A 275 -9.60 -17.25 -5.28
N LEU A 276 -9.34 -18.53 -5.05
CA LEU A 276 -9.71 -19.62 -5.96
C LEU A 276 -11.15 -20.08 -5.69
N LEU A 277 -11.72 -20.76 -6.69
CA LEU A 277 -12.99 -21.47 -6.52
C LEU A 277 -12.78 -22.68 -5.59
N GLN A 278 -13.83 -23.02 -4.86
CA GLN A 278 -13.90 -24.24 -4.04
C GLN A 278 -13.93 -25.51 -4.91
#